data_AF-A0A151QRZ0-F1
#
_entry.id   AF-A0A151QRZ0-F1
#
_cell.length_a   1.000
_cell.length_b   1.000
_cell.length_c   1.000
_cell.angle_alpha   90.00
_cell.angle_beta   90.00
_cell.angle_gamma   90.00
#
_symmetry.space_group_name_H-M   'P 1'
#
loop_
_entity.id
_entity.type
_entity.pdbx_description
1 polymer ?
#
loop_
_entity_poly.entity_id
_entity_poly.type
_entity_poly.pdbx_seq_one_letter_code
_entity_poly.pdbx_strand_id
1 'polypeptide(L)'
;MLCVPVCDLGLRLLVSTLASTLVVVSELCVGCLIVVNEKRYKVNLICFPLVYMDIILGMDWLSANRILIDCANKREMEFSIDLVPGAGPMSVAPYRIALAELVELKGQLEDLLEKQLVQPSVSPWGAPVLLVKKKDGGSRLCVDYRQLNKLTIKNKYPLSRIDDLMDQLKGASVS
;
A
#
# COMPACT_ATOMS: atom_id res chain seq x y z
N MET A 1 -23.84 -17.96 13.81
CA MET A 1 -23.34 -17.39 15.08
C MET A 1 -22.17 -18.27 15.51
N LEU A 2 -20.94 -17.80 15.30
CA LEU A 2 -19.75 -18.50 15.76
C LEU A 2 -19.64 -18.27 17.28
N CYS A 3 -19.66 -19.32 18.10
CA CYS A 3 -19.51 -19.23 19.57
C CYS A 3 -18.05 -18.96 19.96
N VAL A 4 -17.44 -17.93 19.38
CA VAL A 4 -16.06 -17.56 19.65
C VAL A 4 -16.07 -16.41 20.66
N PRO A 5 -15.27 -16.46 21.73
CA PRO A 5 -15.24 -15.40 22.73
C PRO A 5 -14.78 -14.09 22.09
N VAL A 6 -15.66 -13.08 22.15
CA VAL A 6 -15.37 -11.71 21.72
C VAL A 6 -14.85 -10.93 22.93
N CYS A 7 -13.74 -10.24 22.74
CA CYS A 7 -13.14 -9.35 23.71
C CYS A 7 -13.05 -7.93 23.13
N ASP A 8 -13.26 -6.92 23.98
CA ASP A 8 -13.00 -5.54 23.61
C ASP A 8 -11.48 -5.28 23.56
N LEU A 9 -11.02 -4.61 22.50
CA LEU A 9 -9.61 -4.31 22.25
C LEU A 9 -9.09 -3.22 23.20
N GLY A 10 -9.97 -2.52 23.91
CA GLY A 10 -9.64 -1.34 24.73
C GLY A 10 -9.14 -0.14 23.90
N LEU A 11 -9.13 -0.26 22.57
CA LEU A 11 -8.62 0.69 21.59
C LEU A 11 -9.55 0.69 20.37
N ARG A 12 -9.86 1.89 19.86
CA ARG A 12 -10.70 2.06 18.66
C ARG A 12 -9.84 2.14 17.41
N LEU A 13 -9.92 1.13 16.56
CA LEU A 13 -9.24 1.10 15.27
C LEU A 13 -10.13 1.75 14.20
N LEU A 14 -9.60 2.78 13.52
CA LEU A 14 -10.23 3.34 12.33
C LEU A 14 -9.66 2.67 11.10
N VAL A 15 -10.48 1.92 10.37
CA VAL A 15 -10.02 1.20 9.19
C VAL A 15 -10.76 1.70 7.96
N SER A 16 -9.97 2.05 6.94
CA SER A 16 -10.49 2.43 5.63
C SER A 16 -10.88 1.18 4.85
N THR A 17 -12.11 1.13 4.37
CA THR A 17 -12.63 0.00 3.58
C THR A 17 -12.54 0.30 2.08
N LEU A 18 -12.67 -0.72 1.22
CA LEU A 18 -12.71 -0.55 -0.24
C LEU A 18 -13.85 0.37 -0.70
N ALA A 19 -14.92 0.49 0.08
CA ALA A 19 -16.03 1.43 -0.18
C ALA A 19 -15.67 2.89 0.15
N SER A 20 -14.41 3.18 0.51
CA SER A 20 -13.93 4.48 0.99
C SER A 20 -14.63 4.98 2.25
N THR A 21 -15.35 4.10 2.96
CA THR A 21 -15.95 4.39 4.26
C THR A 21 -14.99 3.99 5.37
N LEU A 22 -14.84 4.87 6.36
CA LEU A 22 -14.10 4.58 7.59
C LEU A 22 -15.03 3.82 8.53
N VAL A 23 -14.57 2.65 8.99
CA VAL A 23 -15.29 1.83 9.96
C VAL A 23 -14.48 1.80 11.25
N VAL A 24 -15.16 2.08 12.36
CA VAL A 24 -14.57 1.96 13.69
C VAL A 24 -14.75 0.52 14.16
N VAL A 25 -13.65 -0.11 14.57
CA VAL A 25 -13.66 -1.45 15.13
C VAL A 25 -13.00 -1.46 16.49
N SER A 26 -13.64 -2.10 17.46
CA SER A 26 -13.13 -2.28 18.82
C SER A 26 -13.21 -3.73 19.31
N GLU A 27 -13.76 -4.64 18.51
CA GLU A 27 -14.02 -6.02 18.93
C GLU A 27 -13.04 -7.00 18.27
N LEU A 28 -12.59 -7.98 19.06
CA LEU A 28 -11.63 -9.02 18.66
C LEU A 28 -12.13 -10.39 19.12
N CYS A 29 -12.09 -11.38 18.24
CA CYS A 29 -12.19 -12.79 18.59
C CYS A 29 -10.80 -13.35 18.87
N VAL A 30 -10.55 -13.82 20.10
CA VAL A 30 -9.22 -14.27 20.54
C VAL A 30 -9.07 -15.77 20.37
N GLY A 31 -7.94 -16.20 19.80
CA GLY A 31 -7.54 -17.60 19.74
C GLY A 31 -8.41 -18.48 18.84
N CYS A 32 -9.02 -17.88 17.81
CA CYS A 32 -9.79 -18.57 16.78
C CYS A 32 -8.95 -19.65 16.12
N LEU A 33 -9.50 -20.86 16.02
CA LEU A 33 -8.92 -21.92 15.22
C LEU A 33 -9.49 -21.80 13.80
N ILE A 34 -8.63 -21.41 12.86
CA ILE A 34 -8.95 -21.35 11.44
C ILE A 34 -8.25 -22.51 10.76
N VAL A 35 -9.01 -23.29 10.00
CA VAL A 35 -8.43 -24.30 9.12
C VAL A 35 -8.22 -23.66 7.75
N VAL A 36 -7.01 -23.67 7.20
CA VAL A 36 -6.75 -23.25 5.81
C VAL A 36 -5.89 -24.32 5.14
N ASN A 37 -6.32 -24.85 3.99
CA ASN A 37 -5.63 -25.95 3.30
C ASN A 37 -5.25 -27.10 4.24
N GLU A 38 -6.22 -27.59 5.02
CA GLU A 38 -6.09 -28.67 6.02
C GLU A 38 -5.15 -28.39 7.20
N LYS A 39 -4.52 -27.22 7.25
CA LYS A 39 -3.67 -26.79 8.37
C LYS A 39 -4.46 -25.92 9.34
N ARG A 40 -4.26 -26.16 10.64
CA ARG A 40 -4.90 -25.41 11.71
C ARG A 40 -4.02 -24.24 12.14
N TYR A 41 -4.58 -23.05 12.13
CA TYR A 41 -3.95 -21.81 12.55
C TYR A 41 -4.73 -21.24 13.73
N LYS A 42 -4.02 -20.95 14.82
CA LYS A 42 -4.60 -20.22 15.95
C LYS A 42 -4.30 -18.75 15.76
N VAL A 43 -5.32 -17.95 15.47
CA VAL A 43 -5.18 -16.52 15.14
C VAL A 43 -6.18 -15.69 15.93
N ASN A 44 -5.91 -14.39 16.06
CA ASN A 44 -6.87 -13.44 16.60
C ASN A 44 -7.56 -12.72 15.44
N LEU A 45 -8.88 -12.63 15.44
CA LEU A 45 -9.66 -12.02 14.36
C LEU A 45 -10.28 -10.70 14.81
N ILE A 46 -10.07 -9.64 14.04
CA ILE A 46 -10.71 -8.34 14.26
C ILE A 46 -12.11 -8.36 13.63
N CYS A 47 -13.15 -8.02 14.42
CA CYS A 47 -14.55 -8.11 13.99
C CYS A 47 -14.97 -6.89 13.16
N PHE A 48 -15.20 -7.08 11.86
CA PHE A 48 -15.67 -6.00 10.99
C PHE A 48 -17.17 -6.10 10.70
N PRO A 49 -17.95 -5.01 10.82
CA PRO A 49 -19.35 -4.96 10.39
C PRO A 49 -19.46 -4.77 8.86
N LEU A 50 -18.78 -5.61 8.09
CA LEU A 50 -18.86 -5.59 6.62
C LEU A 50 -19.92 -6.60 6.15
N VAL A 51 -20.93 -6.11 5.43
CA VAL A 51 -22.08 -6.92 4.97
C VAL A 51 -21.74 -7.78 3.74
N TYR A 52 -20.55 -7.61 3.13
CA TYR A 52 -20.19 -8.22 1.84
C TYR A 52 -18.77 -8.77 1.74
N MET A 53 -18.00 -8.78 2.83
CA MET A 53 -16.61 -9.25 2.82
C MET A 53 -16.42 -10.24 3.96
N ASP A 54 -16.27 -11.51 3.61
CA ASP A 54 -16.00 -12.57 4.57
C ASP A 54 -14.49 -12.62 4.84
N ILE A 55 -14.11 -12.24 6.07
CA ILE A 55 -12.82 -12.49 6.74
C ILE A 55 -11.57 -11.98 5.99
N ILE A 56 -11.03 -10.85 6.47
CA ILE A 56 -9.68 -10.41 6.10
C ILE A 56 -8.69 -11.16 6.99
N LEU A 57 -7.84 -12.02 6.40
CA LEU A 57 -6.82 -12.74 7.16
C LEU A 57 -5.68 -11.80 7.58
N GLY A 58 -5.25 -11.96 8.84
CA GLY A 58 -4.18 -11.18 9.44
C GLY A 58 -2.81 -11.43 8.80
N MET A 59 -1.84 -10.60 9.20
CA MET A 59 -0.44 -10.64 8.73
C MET A 59 0.28 -11.96 9.05
N ASP A 60 -0.22 -12.71 10.02
CA ASP A 60 0.26 -14.03 10.45
C ASP A 60 0.00 -15.13 9.41
N TRP A 61 -1.16 -15.10 8.74
CA TRP A 61 -1.46 -15.99 7.63
C TRP A 61 -0.55 -15.73 6.41
N LEU A 62 -0.29 -14.45 6.11
CA LEU A 62 0.63 -14.07 5.04
C LEU A 62 2.03 -14.63 5.29
N SER A 63 2.54 -14.49 6.52
CA SER A 63 3.83 -15.05 6.94
C SER A 63 3.88 -16.58 6.80
N ALA A 64 2.83 -17.30 7.23
CA ALA A 64 2.75 -18.76 7.12
C ALA A 64 2.74 -19.28 5.67
N ASN A 65 2.30 -18.45 4.72
CA ASN A 65 2.28 -18.77 3.28
C ASN A 65 3.43 -18.11 2.51
N ARG A 66 4.45 -17.60 3.22
CA ARG A 66 5.62 -16.89 2.64
C ARG A 66 5.25 -15.66 1.80
N ILE A 67 4.06 -15.10 2.02
CA ILE A 67 3.65 -13.83 1.44
C ILE A 67 4.21 -12.74 2.37
N LEU A 68 5.27 -12.08 1.92
CA LEU A 68 6.03 -11.14 2.72
C LEU A 68 5.55 -9.72 2.44
N ILE A 69 4.75 -9.17 3.36
CA ILE A 69 4.42 -7.74 3.38
C ILE A 69 5.07 -7.17 4.65
N ASP A 70 6.28 -6.64 4.52
CA ASP A 70 7.02 -6.06 5.65
C ASP A 70 6.50 -4.64 5.94
N CYS A 71 5.42 -4.55 6.72
CA CYS A 71 4.91 -3.28 7.27
C CYS A 71 5.37 -3.04 8.72
N ALA A 72 5.98 -4.04 9.36
CA ALA A 72 6.25 -4.05 10.80
C ALA A 72 7.66 -3.59 11.13
N ASN A 73 8.65 -3.94 10.30
CA ASN A 73 9.93 -3.28 10.37
C ASN A 73 9.88 -2.14 9.37
N LYS A 74 10.10 -0.90 9.80
CA LYS A 74 10.65 0.13 8.91
C LYS A 74 12.08 -0.27 8.52
N ARG A 75 12.29 -1.48 8.01
CA ARG A 75 13.54 -1.86 7.36
C ARG A 75 13.61 -0.95 6.16
N GLU A 76 14.69 -0.19 6.08
CA GLU A 76 15.07 0.56 4.89
C GLU A 76 15.22 -0.48 3.77
N MET A 77 14.12 -0.70 3.04
CA MET A 77 14.15 -1.50 1.83
C MET A 77 14.78 -0.59 0.78
N GLU A 78 16.05 -0.84 0.47
CA GLU A 78 16.73 -0.13 -0.59
C GLU A 78 16.15 -0.58 -1.93
N PHE A 79 15.45 0.33 -2.60
CA PHE A 79 14.92 0.10 -3.94
C PHE A 79 15.97 0.52 -4.96
N SER A 80 16.61 -0.45 -5.60
CA SER A 80 17.48 -0.20 -6.75
C SER A 80 16.64 -0.05 -8.02
N ILE A 81 16.98 0.95 -8.84
CA ILE A 81 16.41 1.15 -10.17
C ILE A 81 17.46 0.74 -11.19
N ASP A 82 17.36 -0.49 -11.68
CA ASP A 82 18.28 -0.99 -12.69
C ASP A 82 17.98 -0.37 -14.06
N LEU A 83 19.02 0.13 -14.73
CA LEU A 83 18.92 0.75 -16.04
C LEU A 83 19.44 -0.19 -17.13
N VAL A 84 18.92 -0.05 -18.34
CA VAL A 84 19.45 -0.75 -19.51
C VAL A 84 20.93 -0.37 -19.75
N PRO A 85 21.77 -1.32 -20.22
CA PRO A 85 23.18 -1.03 -20.50
C PRO A 85 23.35 0.18 -21.43
N GLY A 86 24.21 1.11 -21.05
CA GLY A 86 24.47 2.34 -21.83
C GLY A 86 23.46 3.47 -21.60
N ALA A 87 22.49 3.33 -20.70
CA ALA A 87 21.64 4.44 -20.28
C ALA A 87 22.45 5.54 -19.57
N GLY A 88 22.34 6.77 -20.06
CA GLY A 88 22.93 7.97 -19.45
C GLY A 88 21.89 8.82 -18.74
N PRO A 89 22.34 9.85 -17.99
CA PRO A 89 21.44 10.78 -17.31
C PRO A 89 20.56 11.54 -18.30
N MET A 90 19.30 11.73 -17.91
CA MET A 90 18.31 12.50 -18.65
C MET A 90 17.77 13.62 -17.76
N SER A 91 17.82 14.85 -18.28
CA SER A 91 17.24 16.03 -17.65
C SER A 91 16.23 16.65 -18.60
N VAL A 92 14.96 16.57 -18.23
CA VAL A 92 13.84 17.09 -19.01
C VAL A 92 13.39 18.40 -18.39
N ALA A 93 13.20 19.42 -19.24
CA ALA A 93 12.75 20.73 -18.78
C ALA A 93 11.38 20.63 -18.08
N PRO A 94 11.17 21.35 -16.96
CA PRO A 94 9.87 21.45 -16.32
C PRO A 94 8.79 21.98 -17.28
N TYR A 95 7.55 21.54 -17.09
CA TYR A 95 6.42 22.10 -17.81
C TYR A 95 6.17 23.56 -17.41
N ARG A 96 5.50 24.32 -18.29
CA ARG A 96 5.02 25.67 -17.94
C ARG A 96 3.90 25.52 -16.91
N ILE A 97 4.01 26.25 -15.81
CA ILE A 97 3.06 26.23 -14.69
C ILE A 97 2.55 27.65 -14.43
N ALA A 98 1.25 27.78 -14.16
CA ALA A 98 0.66 29.07 -13.79
C ALA A 98 1.04 29.48 -12.36
N LEU A 99 1.00 30.78 -12.04
CA LEU A 99 1.43 31.26 -10.72
C LEU A 99 0.68 30.60 -9.55
N ALA A 100 -0.64 30.39 -9.67
CA ALA A 100 -1.43 29.71 -8.65
C ALA A 100 -1.01 28.24 -8.44
N GLU A 101 -0.64 27.55 -9.52
CA GLU A 101 -0.16 26.18 -9.47
C GLU A 101 1.26 26.08 -8.92
N LEU A 102 2.11 27.09 -9.12
CA LEU A 102 3.44 27.16 -8.49
C LEU A 102 3.36 27.28 -6.98
N VAL A 103 2.41 28.06 -6.46
CA VAL A 103 2.18 28.18 -5.02
C VAL A 103 1.77 26.83 -4.42
N GLU A 104 0.83 26.14 -5.08
CA GLU A 104 0.38 24.80 -4.67
C GLU A 104 1.53 23.78 -4.74
N LEU A 105 2.29 23.77 -5.83
CA LEU A 105 3.44 22.89 -6.02
C LEU A 105 4.47 23.08 -4.90
N LYS A 106 4.78 24.33 -4.57
CA LYS A 106 5.73 24.68 -3.51
C LYS A 106 5.26 24.17 -2.15
N GLY A 107 3.98 24.37 -1.82
CA GLY A 107 3.42 23.86 -0.56
C GLY A 107 3.49 22.34 -0.44
N GLN A 108 3.19 21.60 -1.53
CA GLN A 108 3.31 20.14 -1.53
C GLN A 108 4.78 19.67 -1.43
N LEU A 109 5.72 20.39 -2.03
CA LEU A 109 7.15 20.08 -1.90
C LEU A 109 7.68 20.32 -0.49
N GLU A 110 7.26 21.40 0.16
CA GLU A 110 7.63 21.70 1.56
C GLU A 110 7.13 20.61 2.51
N ASP A 111 5.89 20.14 2.35
CA ASP A 111 5.36 19.00 3.12
C ASP A 111 6.14 17.70 2.89
N LEU A 112 6.57 17.42 1.64
CA LEU A 112 7.42 16.26 1.34
C LEU A 112 8.82 16.37 1.97
N LEU A 113 9.39 17.57 2.01
CA LEU A 113 10.67 17.85 2.65
C LEU A 113 10.57 17.70 4.18
N GLU A 114 9.51 18.26 4.78
CA GLU A 114 9.26 18.16 6.22
C GLU A 114 9.06 16.71 6.67
N LYS A 115 8.35 15.91 5.86
CA LYS A 115 8.18 14.47 6.08
C LYS A 115 9.43 13.63 5.78
N GLN A 116 10.52 14.24 5.33
CA GLN A 116 11.77 13.57 4.94
C GLN A 116 11.56 12.49 3.87
N LEU A 117 10.55 12.67 3.00
CA LEU A 117 10.30 11.76 1.87
C LEU A 117 11.15 12.13 0.66
N VAL A 118 11.58 13.40 0.56
CA VAL A 118 12.47 13.92 -0.48
C VAL A 118 13.53 14.81 0.14
N GLN A 119 14.60 15.07 -0.60
CA GLN A 119 15.65 16.02 -0.23
C GLN A 119 16.15 16.78 -1.47
N PRO A 120 16.74 17.97 -1.30
CA PRO A 120 17.43 18.64 -2.39
C PRO A 120 18.53 17.73 -2.96
N SER A 121 18.65 17.69 -4.29
CA SER A 121 19.66 16.88 -4.96
C SER A 121 20.37 17.67 -6.05
N VAL A 122 21.62 17.31 -6.33
CA VAL A 122 22.43 17.83 -7.45
C VAL A 122 22.58 16.78 -8.55
N SER A 123 21.55 15.94 -8.71
CA SER A 123 21.57 14.84 -9.66
C SER A 123 21.63 15.35 -11.10
N PRO A 124 22.41 14.70 -12.00
CA PRO A 124 22.33 14.98 -13.43
C PRO A 124 20.99 14.49 -14.04
N TRP A 125 20.18 13.75 -13.28
CA TRP A 125 18.84 13.32 -13.65
C TRP A 125 17.79 14.34 -13.22
N GLY A 126 16.88 14.66 -14.14
CA GLY A 126 15.78 15.58 -13.90
C GLY A 126 14.51 15.11 -14.62
N ALA A 127 13.45 14.87 -13.84
CA ALA A 127 12.12 14.59 -14.37
C ALA A 127 11.18 15.77 -14.09
N PRO A 128 10.30 16.15 -15.03
CA PRO A 128 9.40 17.26 -14.82
C PRO A 128 8.26 16.86 -13.88
N VAL A 129 7.77 17.84 -13.12
CA VAL A 129 6.64 17.67 -12.21
C VAL A 129 5.41 18.35 -12.79
N LEU A 130 4.23 17.76 -12.58
CA LEU A 130 2.94 18.30 -12.96
C LEU A 130 1.93 18.15 -11.82
N LEU A 131 0.95 19.05 -11.77
CA LEU A 131 -0.19 18.95 -10.88
C LEU A 131 -1.39 18.36 -11.62
N VAL A 132 -1.96 17.29 -11.08
CA VAL A 132 -3.16 16.64 -11.62
C VAL A 132 -4.33 16.93 -10.71
N LYS A 133 -5.46 17.38 -11.26
CA LYS A 133 -6.69 17.57 -10.49
C LYS A 133 -7.31 16.23 -10.12
N LYS A 134 -7.57 16.05 -8.83
CA LYS A 134 -8.35 14.95 -8.27
C LYS A 134 -9.85 15.21 -8.46
N LYS A 135 -10.66 14.16 -8.31
CA LYS A 135 -12.13 14.27 -8.39
C LYS A 135 -12.75 15.13 -7.28
N ASP A 136 -12.08 15.22 -6.14
CA ASP A 136 -12.46 16.03 -4.97
C ASP A 136 -12.12 17.53 -5.13
N GLY A 137 -11.54 17.94 -6.27
CA GLY A 137 -11.11 19.31 -6.54
C GLY A 137 -9.68 19.63 -6.06
N GLY A 138 -9.04 18.72 -5.30
CA GLY A 138 -7.65 18.87 -4.88
C GLY A 138 -6.64 18.66 -6.00
N SER A 139 -5.38 19.06 -5.77
CA SER A 139 -4.28 18.82 -6.71
C SER A 139 -3.37 17.69 -6.20
N ARG A 140 -2.83 16.88 -7.11
CA ARG A 140 -1.84 15.84 -6.83
C ARG A 140 -0.54 16.16 -7.57
N LEU A 141 0.56 16.32 -6.83
CA LEU A 141 1.91 16.35 -7.40
C LEU A 141 2.25 14.99 -8.01
N CYS A 142 2.55 14.99 -9.30
CA CYS A 142 2.93 13.83 -10.08
C CYS A 142 4.27 14.10 -10.79
N VAL A 143 5.24 13.21 -10.61
CA VAL A 143 6.51 13.26 -11.35
C VAL A 143 6.38 12.44 -12.62
N ASP A 144 6.73 13.02 -13.77
CA ASP A 144 6.65 12.34 -15.07
C ASP A 144 7.89 11.47 -15.31
N TYR A 145 7.88 10.27 -14.74
CA TYR A 145 8.93 9.28 -14.94
C TYR A 145 8.83 8.52 -16.27
N ARG A 146 8.01 8.95 -17.24
CA ARG A 146 7.79 8.16 -18.47
C ARG A 146 9.06 7.91 -19.26
N GLN A 147 9.97 8.88 -19.32
CA GLN A 147 11.25 8.71 -19.99
C GLN A 147 12.20 7.81 -19.19
N LEU A 148 12.27 8.00 -17.86
CA LEU A 148 13.02 7.12 -16.97
C LEU A 148 12.55 5.67 -17.10
N ASN A 149 11.24 5.42 -17.04
CA ASN A 149 10.61 4.11 -17.13
C ASN A 149 10.86 3.37 -18.46
N LYS A 150 11.32 4.05 -19.52
CA LYS A 150 11.76 3.41 -20.77
C LYS A 150 13.19 2.89 -20.67
N LEU A 151 14.01 3.52 -19.83
CA LEU A 151 15.40 3.16 -19.58
C LEU A 151 15.54 2.17 -18.42
N THR A 152 14.51 2.01 -17.58
CA THR A 152 14.53 1.05 -16.49
C THR A 152 14.28 -0.38 -16.98
N ILE A 153 15.03 -1.33 -16.42
CA ILE A 153 14.78 -2.76 -16.59
C ILE A 153 13.48 -3.08 -15.84
N LYS A 154 12.49 -3.61 -16.57
CA LYS A 154 11.20 -3.95 -15.98
C LYS A 154 11.32 -5.18 -15.11
N ASN A 155 11.25 -4.97 -13.80
CA ASN A 155 11.20 -6.08 -12.86
C ASN A 155 9.81 -6.75 -12.92
N LYS A 156 9.77 -7.99 -13.40
CA LYS A 156 8.54 -8.79 -13.49
C LYS A 156 8.50 -9.76 -12.32
N TYR A 157 7.95 -9.30 -11.21
CA TYR A 157 7.58 -10.20 -10.14
C TYR A 157 6.29 -10.91 -10.49
N PRO A 158 6.23 -12.26 -10.41
CA PRO A 158 4.98 -12.99 -10.58
C PRO A 158 4.09 -12.65 -9.39
N LEU A 159 3.13 -11.76 -9.61
CA LEU A 159 2.02 -11.56 -8.68
C LEU A 159 1.01 -12.68 -8.95
N SER A 160 0.70 -13.48 -7.93
CA SER A 160 -0.36 -14.47 -7.99
C SER A 160 -1.68 -13.80 -8.36
N ARG A 161 -2.54 -14.48 -9.13
CA ARG A 161 -3.86 -13.93 -9.43
C ARG A 161 -4.68 -13.88 -8.15
N ILE A 162 -5.57 -12.90 -8.06
CA ILE A 162 -6.48 -12.76 -6.92
C ILE A 162 -7.31 -14.04 -6.76
N ASP A 163 -7.79 -14.62 -7.86
CA ASP A 163 -8.55 -15.88 -7.84
C ASP A 163 -7.73 -17.01 -7.20
N ASP A 164 -6.44 -17.15 -7.56
CA ASP A 164 -5.56 -18.19 -7.00
C ASP A 164 -5.35 -17.98 -5.49
N LEU A 165 -5.21 -16.72 -5.05
CA LEU A 165 -5.09 -16.37 -3.63
C LEU A 165 -6.40 -16.65 -2.87
N MET A 166 -7.55 -16.39 -3.47
CA MET A 166 -8.86 -16.63 -2.87
C MET A 166 -9.22 -18.12 -2.85
N ASP A 167 -8.82 -18.89 -3.85
CA ASP A 167 -8.98 -20.34 -3.90
C ASP A 167 -8.22 -21.04 -2.77
N GLN A 168 -7.04 -20.52 -2.39
CA GLN A 168 -6.31 -21.00 -1.21
C GLN A 168 -7.08 -20.82 0.10
N LEU A 169 -8.10 -19.95 0.11
CA LEU A 169 -8.96 -19.69 1.26
C LEU A 169 -10.29 -20.42 1.20
N LYS A 170 -10.63 -21.06 0.06
CA LYS A 170 -11.86 -21.84 -0.05
C LYS A 170 -11.81 -23.04 0.90
N GLY A 171 -12.91 -23.23 1.63
CA GLY A 171 -12.99 -24.27 2.67
C GLY A 171 -12.35 -23.87 3.99
N ALA A 172 -11.84 -22.64 4.11
CA ALA A 172 -11.44 -22.11 5.40
C ALA A 172 -12.66 -21.84 6.28
N SER A 173 -12.76 -22.57 7.38
CA SER A 173 -13.83 -22.40 8.36
C SER A 173 -13.24 -22.02 9.71
N VAL A 174 -13.92 -21.10 10.39
CA VAL A 174 -13.66 -20.82 11.80
C VAL A 174 -14.42 -21.88 12.60
N SER A 175 -13.70 -22.70 13.37
CA SER A 175 -14.29 -23.72 14.26
C SER A 175 -14.37 -23.21 15.69
#